data_AF-A0A6N7FX40-F1
#
_entry.id   AF-A0A6N7FX40-F1
#
_cell.length_a   1.000
_cell.length_b   1.000
_cell.length_c   1.000
_cell.angle_alpha   90.00
_cell.angle_beta   90.00
_cell.angle_gamma   90.00
#
_symmetry.space_group_name_H-M   'P 1'
#
loop_
_entity.id
_entity.type
_entity.pdbx_description
1 polymer ?
#
loop_
_entity_poly.entity_id
_entity_poly.type
_entity_poly.pdbx_seq_one_letter_code
_entity_poly.pdbx_strand_id
1 'polypeptide(L)'
;MTTAHPTDANENGRSTTQLVRDVSNQTSHLLRAEAKLAVQEVTAKAKRGALGGGLVIAAAVTAFYGGAALIAAAVLVVALGLPFWAATLIIGGGLILLAALLGLGGALLVRKAAPPTPDDTITSVRTDVDTVKEGARR
;
A
#
# COMPACT_ATOMS: atom_id res chain seq x y z
N MET A 1 -16.22 -84.34 -12.08
CA MET A 1 -14.82 -83.98 -11.77
C MET A 1 -14.72 -82.46 -11.81
N THR A 2 -14.56 -81.86 -10.64
CA THR A 2 -14.62 -80.42 -10.37
C THR A 2 -13.22 -79.82 -10.50
N THR A 3 -13.03 -78.80 -11.34
CA THR A 3 -11.80 -77.99 -11.35
C THR A 3 -12.12 -76.61 -10.76
N ALA A 4 -11.52 -76.33 -9.61
CA ALA A 4 -11.64 -75.09 -8.88
C ALA A 4 -11.17 -73.87 -9.70
N HIS A 5 -11.96 -72.81 -9.64
CA HIS A 5 -11.61 -71.47 -10.10
C HIS A 5 -10.67 -70.84 -9.06
N PRO A 6 -9.46 -70.38 -9.43
CA PRO A 6 -8.59 -69.66 -8.50
C PRO A 6 -9.26 -68.31 -8.19
N THR A 7 -9.57 -68.11 -6.92
CA THR A 7 -10.07 -66.85 -6.38
C THR A 7 -8.98 -65.79 -6.58
N ASP A 8 -9.26 -64.80 -7.44
CA ASP A 8 -8.43 -63.61 -7.62
C ASP A 8 -8.42 -62.77 -6.35
N ALA A 9 -7.57 -63.15 -5.39
CA ALA A 9 -7.32 -62.43 -4.17
C ALA A 9 -6.43 -61.21 -4.45
N ASN A 10 -6.95 -60.17 -5.11
CA ASN A 10 -6.23 -58.90 -5.19
C ASN A 10 -7.07 -57.62 -5.42
N GLU A 11 -8.38 -57.63 -5.13
CA GLU A 11 -9.22 -56.44 -5.31
C GLU A 11 -9.48 -55.62 -4.02
N ASN A 12 -9.10 -56.09 -2.84
CA ASN A 12 -9.43 -55.44 -1.56
C ASN A 12 -8.33 -54.57 -0.94
N GLY A 13 -7.29 -54.21 -1.69
CA GLY A 13 -6.03 -53.75 -1.11
C GLY A 13 -5.45 -52.47 -1.68
N ARG A 14 -6.25 -51.44 -2.02
CA ARG A 14 -5.66 -50.09 -1.95
C ARG A 14 -5.28 -49.85 -0.49
N SER A 15 -4.02 -50.13 -0.20
CA SER A 15 -3.48 -50.02 1.14
C SER A 15 -3.72 -48.60 1.65
N THR A 16 -4.12 -48.46 2.91
CA THR A 16 -4.21 -47.18 3.62
C THR A 16 -2.91 -46.36 3.48
N THR A 17 -1.76 -47.03 3.29
CA THR A 17 -0.48 -46.37 3.00
C THR A 17 -0.40 -45.72 1.60
N GLN A 18 -1.14 -46.22 0.61
CA GLN A 18 -1.25 -45.59 -0.72
C GLN A 18 -2.19 -44.37 -0.71
N LEU A 19 -3.33 -44.42 -0.01
CA LEU A 19 -4.23 -43.26 0.09
C LEU A 19 -3.58 -42.08 0.81
N VAL A 20 -2.87 -42.34 1.92
CA VAL A 20 -2.14 -41.29 2.65
C VAL A 20 -1.06 -40.65 1.77
N ARG A 21 -0.40 -41.46 0.93
CA ARG A 21 0.61 -40.98 -0.03
C ARG A 21 -0.01 -40.14 -1.14
N ASP A 22 -1.17 -40.52 -1.67
CA ASP A 22 -1.87 -39.78 -2.73
C ASP A 22 -2.45 -38.46 -2.22
N VAL A 23 -3.05 -38.45 -1.01
CA VAL A 23 -3.53 -37.22 -0.36
C VAL A 23 -2.36 -36.28 -0.08
N SER A 24 -1.24 -36.78 0.46
CA SER A 24 -0.03 -35.97 0.70
C SER A 24 0.55 -35.37 -0.59
N ASN A 25 0.56 -36.15 -1.68
CA ASN A 25 0.99 -35.67 -2.99
C ASN A 25 0.04 -34.60 -3.56
N GLN A 26 -1.28 -34.78 -3.45
CA GLN A 26 -2.25 -33.80 -3.92
C GLN A 26 -2.20 -32.51 -3.10
N THR A 27 -2.11 -32.60 -1.78
CA THR A 27 -1.94 -31.42 -0.90
C THR A 27 -0.65 -30.67 -1.25
N SER A 28 0.45 -31.38 -1.47
CA SER A 28 1.73 -30.77 -1.87
C SER A 28 1.63 -30.09 -3.25
N HIS A 29 0.86 -30.66 -4.17
CA HIS A 29 0.64 -30.11 -5.49
C HIS A 29 -0.23 -28.84 -5.45
N LEU A 30 -1.30 -28.85 -4.64
CA LEU A 30 -2.15 -27.68 -4.42
C LEU A 30 -1.38 -26.52 -3.79
N LEU A 31 -0.60 -26.78 -2.73
CA LEU A 31 0.22 -25.76 -2.08
C LEU A 31 1.22 -25.11 -3.04
N ARG A 32 1.85 -25.90 -3.92
CA ARG A 32 2.76 -25.37 -4.96
C ARG A 32 2.02 -24.56 -6.01
N ALA A 33 0.81 -24.97 -6.39
CA ALA A 33 -0.01 -24.21 -7.33
C ALA A 33 -0.43 -22.86 -6.73
N GLU A 34 -0.87 -22.85 -5.48
CA GLU A 34 -1.29 -21.64 -4.75
C GLU A 34 -0.10 -20.69 -4.53
N ALA A 35 1.07 -21.23 -4.16
CA ALA A 35 2.31 -20.46 -4.05
C ALA A 35 2.71 -19.82 -5.40
N LYS A 36 2.62 -20.58 -6.50
CA LYS A 36 2.92 -20.05 -7.85
C LYS A 36 1.95 -18.93 -8.24
N LEU A 37 0.67 -19.09 -7.92
CA LEU A 37 -0.35 -18.08 -8.22
C LEU A 37 -0.17 -16.82 -7.36
N ALA A 38 0.11 -16.98 -6.07
CA ALA A 38 0.43 -15.88 -5.17
C ALA A 38 1.67 -15.10 -5.65
N VAL A 39 2.74 -15.79 -6.07
CA VAL A 39 3.94 -15.15 -6.64
C VAL A 39 3.59 -14.36 -7.90
N GLN A 40 2.75 -14.89 -8.79
CA GLN A 40 2.30 -14.18 -9.98
C GLN A 40 1.51 -12.92 -9.64
N GLU A 41 0.57 -13.00 -8.69
CA GLU A 41 -0.24 -11.86 -8.28
C GLU A 41 0.60 -10.77 -7.60
N VAL A 42 1.48 -11.16 -6.67
CA VAL A 42 2.40 -10.23 -6.00
C VAL A 42 3.33 -9.58 -7.03
N THR A 43 3.88 -10.33 -7.98
CA THR A 43 4.74 -9.79 -9.04
C THR A 43 3.96 -8.81 -9.93
N ALA A 44 2.73 -9.13 -10.31
CA ALA A 44 1.88 -8.26 -11.11
C ALA A 44 1.53 -6.96 -10.37
N LYS A 45 1.18 -7.06 -9.08
CA LYS A 45 0.93 -5.89 -8.20
C LYS A 45 2.19 -5.07 -8.02
N ALA A 46 3.33 -5.70 -7.78
CA ALA A 46 4.62 -5.04 -7.61
C ALA A 46 5.04 -4.31 -8.89
N LYS A 47 4.88 -4.91 -10.08
CA LYS A 47 5.22 -4.27 -11.35
C LYS A 47 4.33 -3.05 -11.63
N ARG A 48 3.02 -3.15 -11.38
CA ARG A 48 2.08 -2.03 -11.52
C ARG A 48 2.40 -0.92 -10.50
N GLY A 49 2.68 -1.29 -9.25
CA GLY A 49 3.10 -0.36 -8.21
C GLY A 49 4.44 0.32 -8.52
N ALA A 50 5.40 -0.41 -9.08
CA ALA A 50 6.70 0.12 -9.46
C ALA A 50 6.62 1.09 -10.64
N LEU A 51 5.81 0.78 -11.66
CA LEU A 51 5.55 1.69 -12.78
C LEU A 51 4.87 2.97 -12.30
N GLY A 52 3.83 2.84 -11.46
CA GLY A 52 3.13 3.98 -10.88
C GLY A 52 4.02 4.83 -9.99
N GLY A 53 4.76 4.21 -9.07
CA GLY A 53 5.71 4.88 -8.19
C GLY A 53 6.84 5.56 -8.95
N GLY A 54 7.37 4.89 -9.97
CA GLY A 54 8.41 5.45 -10.85
C GLY A 54 7.93 6.71 -11.59
N LEU A 55 6.71 6.70 -12.12
CA LEU A 55 6.12 7.88 -12.77
C LEU A 55 5.93 9.03 -11.79
N VAL A 56 5.49 8.77 -10.56
CA VAL A 56 5.31 9.81 -9.53
C VAL A 56 6.65 10.46 -9.18
N ILE A 57 7.71 9.66 -8.99
CA ILE A 57 9.05 10.19 -8.73
C ILE A 57 9.55 11.01 -9.93
N ALA A 58 9.40 10.48 -11.15
CA ALA A 58 9.81 11.17 -12.37
C ALA A 58 9.06 12.49 -12.55
N ALA A 59 7.76 12.51 -12.27
CA ALA A 59 6.95 13.73 -12.31
C ALA A 59 7.39 14.73 -11.24
N ALA A 60 7.67 14.29 -10.01
CA ALA A 60 8.17 15.15 -8.94
C ALA A 60 9.52 15.80 -9.30
N VAL A 61 10.46 15.01 -9.82
CA VAL A 61 11.77 15.51 -10.27
C VAL A 61 11.63 16.49 -11.44
N THR A 62 10.79 16.15 -12.42
CA THR A 62 10.54 17.02 -13.57
C THR A 62 9.89 18.33 -13.14
N ALA A 63 8.89 18.29 -12.26
CA ALA A 63 8.24 19.47 -11.72
C ALA A 63 9.22 20.33 -10.90
N PHE A 64 10.13 19.71 -10.14
CA PHE A 64 11.16 20.43 -9.38
C PHE A 64 12.10 21.22 -10.29
N TYR A 65 12.70 20.57 -11.30
CA TYR A 65 13.59 21.24 -12.24
C TYR A 65 12.87 22.24 -13.14
N GLY A 66 11.67 21.92 -13.61
CA GLY A 66 10.84 22.83 -14.40
C GLY A 66 10.46 24.07 -13.59
N GLY A 67 10.06 23.90 -12.32
CA GLY A 67 9.80 24.99 -11.40
C GLY A 67 11.03 25.86 -11.18
N ALA A 68 12.21 25.26 -10.94
CA ALA A 68 13.46 26.01 -10.80
C ALA A 68 13.80 26.84 -12.04
N ALA A 69 13.61 26.28 -13.24
CA ALA A 69 13.81 27.00 -14.50
C ALA A 69 12.84 28.17 -14.67
N LEU A 70 11.56 28.01 -14.31
CA LEU A 70 10.57 29.08 -14.34
C LEU A 70 10.89 30.20 -13.33
N ILE A 71 11.34 29.84 -12.14
CA ILE A 71 11.79 30.82 -11.13
C ILE A 71 12.99 31.62 -11.66
N ALA A 72 13.98 30.93 -12.26
CA ALA A 72 15.12 31.59 -12.89
C ALA A 72 14.69 32.53 -14.02
N ALA A 73 13.77 32.10 -14.88
CA ALA A 73 13.21 32.94 -15.94
C ALA A 73 12.49 34.18 -15.38
N ALA A 74 11.70 34.01 -14.31
CA ALA A 74 11.03 35.13 -13.65
C ALA A 74 12.03 36.14 -13.07
N VAL A 75 13.11 35.66 -12.43
CA VAL A 75 14.19 36.53 -11.94
C VAL A 75 14.84 37.29 -13.09
N LEU A 76 15.14 36.62 -14.21
CA LEU A 76 15.75 37.27 -15.38
C LEU A 76 14.85 38.36 -15.97
N VAL A 77 13.54 38.10 -16.08
CA VAL A 77 12.57 39.08 -16.58
C VAL A 77 12.50 40.30 -15.66
N VAL A 78 12.43 40.10 -14.34
CA VAL A 78 12.40 41.23 -13.38
C VAL A 78 13.72 42.00 -13.37
N ALA A 79 14.84 41.30 -13.54
CA ALA A 79 16.17 41.90 -13.60
C ALA A 79 16.40 42.78 -14.85
N LEU A 80 15.49 42.79 -15.83
CA LEU A 80 15.55 43.74 -16.95
C LEU A 80 15.34 45.19 -16.50
N GLY A 81 14.61 45.42 -15.39
CA GLY A 81 14.31 46.76 -14.87
C GLY A 81 14.92 47.09 -13.51
N LEU A 82 15.57 46.13 -12.86
CA LEU A 82 16.08 46.22 -11.48
C LEU A 82 17.42 45.47 -11.36
N PRO A 83 18.28 45.81 -10.39
CA PRO A 83 19.51 45.04 -10.16
C PRO A 83 19.19 43.61 -9.73
N PHE A 84 20.07 42.68 -10.10
CA PHE A 84 19.88 41.23 -9.90
C PHE A 84 19.55 40.86 -8.44
N TRP A 85 20.21 41.50 -7.47
CA TRP A 85 19.95 41.25 -6.04
C TRP A 85 18.50 41.57 -5.65
N ALA A 86 17.94 42.68 -6.14
CA ALA A 86 16.56 43.06 -5.85
C ALA A 86 15.55 42.11 -6.51
N ALA A 87 15.80 41.72 -7.77
CA ALA A 87 14.96 40.76 -8.47
C ALA A 87 14.91 39.40 -7.74
N THR A 88 16.07 38.90 -7.29
CA THR A 88 16.12 37.64 -6.53
C THR A 88 15.42 37.72 -5.16
N LEU A 89 15.50 38.85 -4.45
CA LEU A 89 14.80 39.03 -3.18
C LEU A 89 13.28 39.13 -3.35
N ILE A 90 12.80 39.79 -4.40
CA ILE A 90 11.36 39.92 -4.67
C ILE A 90 10.76 38.54 -4.99
N ILE A 91 11.35 37.82 -5.95
CA ILE A 91 10.86 36.50 -6.35
C ILE A 91 11.04 35.48 -5.22
N GLY A 92 12.23 35.43 -4.61
CA GLY A 92 12.52 34.52 -3.51
C GLY A 92 11.66 34.79 -2.27
N GLY A 93 11.50 36.06 -1.89
CA GLY A 93 10.64 36.46 -0.78
C GLY A 93 9.17 36.12 -1.03
N GLY A 94 8.68 36.37 -2.26
CA GLY A 94 7.33 35.97 -2.66
C GLY A 94 7.08 34.46 -2.57
N LEU A 95 8.05 33.65 -3.01
CA LEU A 95 7.96 32.19 -2.90
C LEU A 95 7.98 31.70 -1.45
N ILE A 96 8.79 32.30 -0.58
CA ILE A 96 8.81 31.96 0.86
C ILE A 96 7.45 32.28 1.49
N LEU A 97 6.87 33.44 1.19
CA LEU A 97 5.53 33.80 1.66
C LEU A 97 4.49 32.79 1.16
N LEU A 98 4.49 32.48 -0.13
CA LEU A 98 3.57 31.49 -0.70
C LEU A 98 3.73 30.11 -0.06
N ALA A 99 4.98 29.67 0.17
CA ALA A 99 5.28 28.40 0.83
C ALA A 99 4.78 28.39 2.29
N ALA A 100 4.91 29.50 3.02
CA ALA A 100 4.35 29.62 4.36
C ALA A 100 2.81 29.50 4.34
N LEU A 101 2.12 30.18 3.42
CA LEU A 101 0.66 30.10 3.30
C LEU A 101 0.20 28.68 2.95
N LEU A 102 0.84 28.03 1.97
CA LEU A 102 0.53 26.66 1.57
C LEU A 102 0.84 25.66 2.69
N GLY A 103 1.97 25.82 3.38
CA GLY A 103 2.36 24.96 4.51
C GLY A 103 1.39 25.06 5.68
N LEU A 104 0.98 26.28 6.05
CA LEU A 104 -0.03 26.50 7.08
C LEU A 104 -1.39 25.93 6.65
N GLY A 105 -1.84 26.22 5.42
CA GLY A 105 -3.11 25.71 4.90
C GLY A 105 -3.15 24.18 4.83
N GLY A 106 -2.07 23.57 4.34
CA GLY A 106 -1.91 22.11 4.28
C GLY A 106 -1.89 21.48 5.67
N ALA A 107 -1.15 22.05 6.62
CA ALA A 107 -1.13 21.57 8.00
C ALA A 107 -2.52 21.65 8.66
N LEU A 108 -3.29 22.70 8.39
CA LEU A 108 -4.66 22.83 8.88
C LEU A 108 -5.60 21.80 8.23
N LEU A 109 -5.45 21.53 6.94
CA LEU A 109 -6.23 20.52 6.23
C LEU A 109 -5.93 19.11 6.75
N VAL A 110 -4.65 18.77 6.94
CA VAL A 110 -4.23 17.48 7.51
C VAL A 110 -4.74 17.34 8.94
N ARG A 111 -4.67 18.38 9.77
CA ARG A 111 -5.22 18.34 11.14
C ARG A 111 -6.74 18.18 11.17
N LYS A 112 -7.48 18.69 10.18
CA LYS A 112 -8.93 18.50 10.05
C LYS A 112 -9.33 17.16 9.46
N ALA A 113 -8.51 16.59 8.58
CA ALA A 113 -8.76 15.32 7.91
C ALA A 113 -8.16 14.13 8.65
N ALA A 114 -7.33 14.37 9.68
CA ALA A 114 -6.80 13.32 10.52
C ALA A 114 -7.96 12.59 11.22
N PRO A 115 -8.01 11.25 11.16
CA PRO A 115 -8.95 10.49 11.97
C PRO A 115 -8.76 10.83 13.45
N PRO A 116 -9.80 10.70 14.28
CA PRO A 116 -9.72 10.99 15.71
C PRO A 116 -8.51 10.26 16.30
N THR A 117 -7.71 10.99 17.07
CA THR A 117 -6.48 10.46 17.65
C THR A 117 -6.79 9.18 18.45
N PRO A 118 -5.85 8.23 18.61
CA PRO A 118 -6.08 7.01 19.38
C PRO A 118 -6.66 7.26 20.78
N ASP A 119 -6.39 8.42 21.39
CA ASP A 119 -6.99 8.87 22.66
C ASP A 119 -8.53 8.96 22.61
N ASP A 120 -9.09 9.38 21.48
CA ASP A 120 -10.54 9.42 21.24
C ASP A 120 -11.11 8.01 21.06
N THR A 121 -10.34 7.08 20.47
CA THR A 121 -10.73 5.67 20.31
C THR A 121 -10.71 4.92 21.64
N ILE A 122 -9.75 5.22 22.51
CA ILE A 122 -9.72 4.68 23.88
C ILE A 122 -10.91 5.19 24.68
N THR A 123 -11.31 6.45 24.48
CA THR A 123 -12.48 7.03 25.13
C THR A 123 -13.78 6.37 24.66
N SER A 124 -13.95 6.12 23.34
CA SER A 124 -15.14 5.44 22.83
C SER A 124 -15.25 3.98 23.29
N VAL A 125 -14.14 3.24 23.32
CA VAL A 125 -14.10 1.86 23.84
C VAL A 125 -14.42 1.83 25.34
N ARG A 126 -13.95 2.82 26.12
CA ARG A 126 -14.25 2.91 27.54
C ARG A 126 -15.72 3.24 27.80
N THR A 127 -16.32 4.12 26.99
CA THR A 127 -17.76 4.42 27.03
C THR A 127 -18.61 3.21 26.64
N ASP A 128 -18.21 2.44 25.63
CA ASP A 128 -18.92 1.21 25.25
C ASP A 128 -18.86 0.14 26.36
N VAL A 129 -17.70 -0.01 27.01
CA VAL A 129 -17.53 -0.95 28.13
C VAL A 129 -18.37 -0.54 29.35
N ASP A 130 -18.41 0.75 29.70
CA ASP A 130 -19.22 1.24 30.82
C ASP A 130 -20.72 1.07 30.55
N THR A 131 -21.17 1.30 29.31
CA THR A 131 -22.58 1.12 28.91
C THR A 131 -23.02 -0.35 29.02
N VAL A 132 -22.16 -1.30 28.62
CA VAL A 132 -22.42 -2.74 28.77
C VAL A 132 -22.43 -3.16 30.25
N LYS A 133 -21.57 -2.55 31.07
CA LYS A 133 -21.47 -2.83 32.51
C LYS A 133 -22.67 -2.32 33.30
N GLU A 134 -23.22 -1.18 32.91
CA GLU A 134 -24.46 -0.60 33.46
C GLU A 134 -25.68 -1.47 33.08
N GLY A 135 -25.73 -1.97 31.85
CA GLY A 135 -26.79 -2.86 31.35
C GLY A 135 -26.81 -4.25 32.00
N ALA A 136 -25.66 -4.77 32.42
CA ALA A 136 -25.54 -6.06 33.11
C ALA A 136 -25.85 -6.00 34.62
N ARG A 137 -26.05 -4.79 35.17
CA ARG A 137 -26.30 -4.56 36.61
C ARG A 137 -27.76 -4.22 36.94
N ARG A 138 -28.66 -4.25 35.93
CA ARG A 138 -30.11 -4.14 36.08
C ARG A 138 -30.79 -5.50 36.02
#